data_AF-A0AB34QZR5-F1
#
_entry.id   AF-A0AB34QZR5-F1
#
_cell.length_a   1.000
_cell.length_b   1.000
_cell.length_c   1.000
_cell.angle_alpha   90.00
_cell.angle_beta   90.00
_cell.angle_gamma   90.00
#
_symmetry.space_group_name_H-M   'P 1'
#
loop_
_entity.id
_entity.type
_entity.pdbx_description
1 polymer ?
#
loop_
_entity_poly.entity_id
_entity_poly.type
_entity_poly.pdbx_seq_one_letter_code
_entity_poly.pdbx_strand_id
1 'polypeptide(L)' 'MTNKTWNDLIRKYFPDADDKRCEFILWEKTAFPLVPVETIERQLQEYAEEVTK' A
#
# COMPACT_ATOMS: atom_id res chain seq x y z
N MET A 1 8.81 -8.16 -17.70
CA MET A 1 8.60 -6.96 -16.86
C MET A 1 7.14 -7.00 -16.42
N THR A 2 6.85 -7.51 -15.23
CA THR A 2 5.48 -7.55 -14.71
C THR A 2 5.11 -6.13 -14.32
N ASN A 3 4.10 -5.55 -15.00
CA ASN A 3 3.43 -4.34 -14.53
C ASN A 3 2.86 -4.64 -13.13
N LYS A 4 3.56 -4.24 -12.08
CA LYS A 4 3.04 -4.28 -10.71
C LYS A 4 2.09 -3.10 -10.56
N THR A 5 0.83 -3.38 -10.27
CA THR A 5 -0.15 -2.35 -9.93
C THR A 5 0.06 -1.89 -8.49
N TRP A 6 -0.54 -0.76 -8.12
CA TRP A 6 -0.59 -0.32 -6.71
C TRP A 6 -1.28 -1.36 -5.82
N ASN A 7 -2.31 -2.05 -6.33
CA ASN A 7 -2.98 -3.12 -5.60
C ASN A 7 -2.02 -4.30 -5.33
N ASP A 8 -1.15 -4.65 -6.28
CA ASP A 8 -0.14 -5.70 -6.07
C ASP A 8 0.89 -5.29 -4.99
N LEU A 9 1.27 -4.00 -4.96
CA LEU A 9 2.16 -3.48 -3.94
C LEU A 9 1.51 -3.53 -2.56
N ILE A 10 0.25 -3.12 -2.45
CA ILE A 10 -0.49 -3.11 -1.18
C ILE A 10 -0.71 -4.53 -0.67
N ARG A 11 -1.06 -5.47 -1.54
CA ARG A 11 -1.28 -6.89 -1.18
C ARG A 11 -0.03 -7.62 -0.70
N LYS A 12 1.17 -7.07 -0.94
CA LYS A 12 2.41 -7.55 -0.29
C LYS A 12 2.34 -7.42 1.23
N TYR A 13 1.67 -6.38 1.73
CA TYR A 13 1.53 -6.06 3.16
C TYR A 13 0.15 -6.42 3.72
N PHE A 14 -0.89 -6.39 2.86
CA PHE A 14 -2.27 -6.72 3.22
C PHE A 14 -2.84 -7.79 2.25
N PRO A 15 -2.47 -9.08 2.40
CA PRO A 15 -2.78 -10.12 1.42
C PRO A 15 -4.28 -10.30 1.15
N ASP A 16 -5.11 -10.10 2.18
CA ASP A 16 -6.57 -10.27 2.10
C ASP A 16 -7.32 -9.00 1.68
N ALA A 17 -6.61 -7.93 1.28
CA ALA A 17 -7.22 -6.68 0.86
C ALA A 17 -7.93 -6.83 -0.50
N ASP A 18 -9.25 -6.60 -0.50
CA ASP A 18 -10.01 -6.40 -1.72
C ASP A 18 -9.63 -5.07 -2.41
N ASP A 19 -10.15 -4.84 -3.62
CA ASP A 19 -9.78 -3.65 -4.40
C ASP A 19 -10.17 -2.34 -3.70
N LYS A 20 -11.33 -2.31 -3.03
CA LYS A 20 -11.80 -1.14 -2.27
C LYS A 20 -10.87 -0.84 -1.10
N ARG A 21 -10.42 -1.88 -0.40
CA ARG A 21 -9.47 -1.76 0.70
C ARG A 21 -8.11 -1.31 0.20
N CYS A 22 -7.68 -1.79 -0.97
CA CYS A 22 -6.45 -1.30 -1.62
C CYS A 22 -6.54 0.19 -1.93
N GLU A 23 -7.62 0.66 -2.57
CA GLU A 23 -7.82 2.09 -2.82
C GLU A 23 -7.81 2.91 -1.54
N PHE A 24 -8.54 2.47 -0.51
CA PHE A 24 -8.56 3.16 0.78
C PHE A 24 -7.15 3.27 1.38
N ILE A 25 -6.39 2.17 1.40
CA ILE A 25 -5.02 2.19 1.93
C ILE A 25 -4.14 3.13 1.12
N LEU A 26 -4.22 3.07 -0.21
CA LEU A 26 -3.43 3.92 -1.09
C LEU A 26 -3.68 5.41 -0.82
N TRP A 27 -4.95 5.82 -0.78
CA TRP A 27 -5.33 7.23 -0.65
C TRP A 27 -5.26 7.77 0.77
N GLU A 28 -5.65 6.97 1.77
CA GLU A 28 -5.83 7.45 3.15
C GLU A 28 -4.64 7.14 4.07
N LYS A 29 -3.77 6.20 3.67
CA LYS A 29 -2.63 5.74 4.50
C LYS A 29 -1.27 6.04 3.88
N THR A 30 -1.23 6.56 2.66
CA THR A 30 0.03 6.93 2.00
C THR A 30 -0.06 8.35 1.43
N ALA A 31 1.08 8.91 1.03
CA ALA A 31 1.14 10.22 0.38
C ALA A 31 1.03 10.12 -1.16
N PHE A 32 0.43 9.06 -1.70
CA PHE A 32 0.11 8.94 -3.12
C PHE A 32 -0.82 10.10 -3.58
N PRO A 33 -0.65 10.64 -4.80
CA PRO A 33 0.40 10.41 -5.80
C PRO A 33 1.58 11.39 -5.67
N LEU A 34 1.75 12.06 -4.53
CA LEU A 34 2.69 13.18 -4.36
C LEU A 34 4.14 12.76 -4.13
N VAL A 35 4.39 11.49 -3.81
CA VAL A 35 5.71 10.98 -3.45
C VAL A 35 6.13 9.78 -4.30
N PRO A 36 7.43 9.47 -4.38
CA PRO A 36 7.92 8.28 -5.09
C PRO A 36 7.41 6.97 -4.49
N VAL A 37 7.47 5.90 -5.30
CA VAL A 37 7.01 4.55 -4.93
C VAL A 37 7.73 4.00 -3.70
N GLU A 38 9.01 4.32 -3.51
CA GLU A 38 9.81 3.87 -2.37
C GLU A 38 9.28 4.45 -1.05
N THR A 39 8.81 5.70 -1.09
CA THR A 39 8.18 6.34 0.07
C THR A 39 6.82 5.71 0.38
N ILE A 40 6.04 5.38 -0.65
CA ILE A 40 4.75 4.69 -0.50
C ILE A 40 4.96 3.29 0.09
N GLU A 41 5.94 2.53 -0.41
CA GLU A 41 6.25 1.19 0.10
C GLU A 41 6.67 1.24 1.58
N ARG A 42 7.47 2.24 1.99
CA ARG A 42 7.80 2.45 3.40
C ARG A 42 6.54 2.76 4.25
N GLN A 43 5.67 3.65 3.79
CA GLN A 43 4.43 3.99 4.50
C GLN A 43 3.49 2.79 4.64
N LEU A 44 3.41 1.94 3.62
CA LEU A 44 2.64 0.69 3.68
C LEU A 44 3.22 -0.27 4.72
N GLN A 45 4.55 -0.39 4.79
CA GLN A 45 5.22 -1.22 5.80
C GLN A 45 4.95 -0.69 7.22
N GLU A 46 5.15 0.61 7.46
CA GLU A 46 4.89 1.25 8.75
C GLU A 46 3.44 1.04 9.19
N TYR A 47 2.49 1.24 8.29
CA TYR A 47 1.07 1.00 8.58
C TYR A 47 0.76 -0.48 8.89
N ALA A 48 1.38 -1.42 8.18
CA ALA A 48 1.21 -2.85 8.46
C ALA A 48 1.76 -3.25 9.83
N GLU A 49 2.91 -2.69 10.22
CA GLU A 49 3.50 -2.89 11.55
C GLU A 49 2.63 -2.28 12.67
N GLU A 50 2.01 -1.12 12.43
CA GLU A 50 1.06 -0.50 13.37
C GLU A 50 -0.20 -1.35 13.59
N VAL A 51 -0.76 -1.94 12.53
CA VAL A 51 -2.01 -2.73 12.60
C VAL A 51 -1.80 -4.13 13.19
N THR A 52 -0.58 -4.67 13.12
CA THR A 52 -0.25 -6.03 13.60
C THR A 52 0.13 -6.06 15.09
N LYS A 53 0.25 -4.91 15.74
CA LYS A 53 0.42 -4.79 17.20
C LYS A 53 -0.92 -4.90 17.93
#